data_AF-A0A0D0YV66-F1
#
_entry.id   AF-A0A0D0YV66-F1
#
_cell.length_a   1.000
_cell.length_b   1.000
_cell.length_c   1.000
_cell.angle_alpha   90.00
_cell.angle_beta   90.00
_cell.angle_gamma   90.00
#
_symmetry.space_group_name_H-M   'P 1'
#
loop_
_entity.id
_entity.type
_entity.pdbx_description
1 polymer ?
#
loop_
_entity_poly.entity_id
_entity_poly.type
_entity_poly.pdbx_seq_one_letter_code
_entity_poly.pdbx_strand_id
1 'polypeptide(L)'
;MTKKVEVKNLAKIFGKRSPRVKELITQGKTKAEILEQTGATVGVNQANFHVNQGEIFVIMGLSGSGKSTLIRMINRLIEPTQGTISIDGQDLMTLNKKELREVRRQKMSMIFQNFALFPNRTILENTAYGLEIKGVEKNVREQKAHEALELVGLHGYDHQFPQQLSGGMQQRVGLARGLANDAEILLMDEAFSALDPLNRKDMQDELLDLQEKMHKTIIFISHDLNEALRIGDRILIMKDGVIVQTGTPEDILTHPADDYVKRFIEDVDRTRVLTVANVMIRPNTINIDKDGPRLALRRMQENEISSVYVVDSARKFVGFADAKDVVGLIRKESRDLRSVVQTSVPTTHPDVPVNDLMDKLSSTPIPYAVLDDDHHLVGIIVRGAVLGAIAGNGVAQE
;
A
#
# COMPACT_ATOMS: atom_id res chain seq x y z
N MET A 1 -1.08 -16.31 -2.52
CA MET A 1 -1.82 -15.26 -3.25
C MET A 1 -1.85 -15.61 -4.73
N THR A 2 -3.01 -15.49 -5.37
CA THR A 2 -3.20 -15.80 -6.80
C THR A 2 -3.05 -14.53 -7.64
N LYS A 3 -2.24 -14.59 -8.71
CA LYS A 3 -2.03 -13.46 -9.62
C LYS A 3 -3.30 -13.21 -10.45
N LYS A 4 -3.92 -12.04 -10.28
CA LYS A 4 -5.10 -11.62 -11.06
C LYS A 4 -4.72 -10.99 -12.38
N VAL A 5 -3.73 -10.09 -12.37
CA VAL A 5 -3.18 -9.43 -13.55
C VAL A 5 -1.68 -9.70 -13.60
N GLU A 6 -1.15 -10.07 -14.76
CA GLU A 6 0.29 -10.23 -14.96
C GLU A 6 0.73 -9.48 -16.22
N VAL A 7 1.79 -8.70 -16.09
CA VAL A 7 2.34 -7.83 -17.13
C VAL A 7 3.79 -8.21 -17.37
N LYS A 8 4.14 -8.56 -18.61
CA LYS A 8 5.50 -8.98 -18.99
C LYS A 8 6.03 -8.18 -20.16
N ASN A 9 7.22 -7.61 -19.99
CA ASN A 9 7.99 -6.86 -20.99
C ASN A 9 7.14 -5.80 -21.73
N LEU A 10 6.22 -5.17 -21.01
CA LEU A 10 5.25 -4.27 -21.62
C LEU A 10 5.91 -2.95 -21.97
N ALA A 11 5.76 -2.52 -23.22
CA ALA A 11 6.36 -1.29 -23.70
C ALA A 11 5.42 -0.49 -24.60
N LYS A 12 5.53 0.83 -24.53
CA LYS A 12 4.84 1.76 -25.42
C LYS A 12 5.80 2.81 -25.96
N ILE A 13 5.85 2.87 -27.28
CA ILE A 13 6.56 3.90 -28.03
C ILE A 13 5.53 4.65 -28.88
N PHE A 14 5.47 5.97 -28.70
CA PHE A 14 4.67 6.90 -29.49
C PHE A 14 5.51 7.52 -30.61
N GLY A 15 4.87 7.90 -31.71
CA GLY A 15 5.52 8.43 -32.90
C GLY A 15 6.01 7.36 -33.88
N LYS A 16 6.92 7.74 -34.80
CA LYS A 16 7.46 6.83 -35.81
C LYS A 16 8.34 5.76 -35.14
N ARG A 17 7.92 4.50 -35.26
CA ARG A 17 8.66 3.35 -34.72
C ARG A 17 9.84 3.04 -35.64
N SER A 18 11.02 3.56 -35.30
CA SER A 18 12.27 3.24 -35.98
C SER A 18 13.04 2.16 -35.23
N PRO A 19 13.74 1.22 -35.91
CA PRO A 19 14.69 0.30 -35.28
C PRO A 19 15.67 1.02 -34.35
N ARG A 20 16.08 2.24 -34.71
CA ARG A 20 16.93 3.13 -33.91
C ARG A 20 16.39 3.40 -32.51
N VAL A 21 15.07 3.47 -32.33
CA VAL A 21 14.47 3.68 -30.98
C VAL A 21 14.76 2.48 -30.08
N LYS A 22 14.66 1.25 -30.61
CA LYS A 22 14.95 0.03 -29.84
C LYS A 22 16.44 -0.05 -29.47
N GLU A 23 17.32 0.32 -30.39
CA GLU A 23 18.77 0.38 -30.15
C GLU A 23 19.10 1.35 -29.02
N LEU A 24 18.56 2.57 -29.07
CA LEU A 24 18.80 3.59 -28.03
C LEU A 24 18.26 3.16 -26.66
N ILE A 25 17.10 2.50 -26.61
CA ILE A 25 16.57 1.91 -25.37
C ILE A 25 17.54 0.86 -24.81
N THR A 26 18.04 -0.03 -25.67
CA THR A 26 18.97 -1.10 -25.27
C THR A 26 20.32 -0.53 -24.78
N GLN A 27 20.73 0.62 -25.31
CA GLN A 27 21.90 1.38 -24.86
C GLN A 27 21.69 2.15 -23.55
N GLY A 28 20.50 2.06 -22.93
CA GLY A 28 20.18 2.74 -21.69
C GLY A 28 19.98 4.26 -21.83
N LYS A 29 19.70 4.74 -23.04
CA LYS A 29 19.44 6.17 -23.27
C LYS A 29 18.16 6.64 -22.60
N THR A 30 18.19 7.86 -22.11
CA THR A 30 17.04 8.50 -21.46
C THR A 30 15.94 8.81 -22.46
N LYS A 31 14.71 8.98 -21.96
CA LYS A 31 13.55 9.37 -22.77
C LYS A 31 13.78 10.68 -23.54
N ALA A 32 14.49 11.64 -22.92
CA ALA A 32 14.82 12.92 -23.55
C ALA A 32 15.79 12.74 -24.72
N GLU A 33 16.87 11.98 -24.54
CA GLU A 33 17.84 11.68 -25.61
C GLU A 33 17.18 10.93 -26.79
N ILE A 34 16.29 9.99 -26.50
CA ILE A 34 15.54 9.25 -27.54
C ILE A 34 14.63 10.19 -28.32
N LEU A 35 13.92 11.08 -27.64
CA LEU A 35 13.05 12.06 -28.27
C LEU A 35 13.84 13.00 -29.17
N GLU A 36 14.97 13.52 -28.70
CA GLU A 36 15.82 14.43 -29.46
C GLU A 36 16.37 13.77 -30.74
N GLN A 37 16.83 12.52 -30.64
CA GLN A 37 17.44 11.83 -31.78
C GLN A 37 16.45 11.24 -32.78
N THR A 38 15.22 10.93 -32.36
CA THR A 38 14.29 10.14 -33.19
C THR A 38 12.92 10.77 -33.37
N GLY A 39 12.58 11.78 -32.57
CA GLY A 39 11.22 12.33 -32.48
C GLY A 39 10.20 11.37 -31.85
N ALA A 40 10.63 10.20 -31.34
CA ALA A 40 9.75 9.23 -30.70
C ALA A 40 9.74 9.40 -29.19
N THR A 41 8.56 9.26 -28.57
CA THR A 41 8.41 9.34 -27.12
C THR A 41 8.23 7.94 -26.53
N VAL A 42 9.10 7.57 -25.59
CA VAL A 42 8.94 6.34 -24.81
C VAL A 42 7.94 6.61 -23.68
N GLY A 43 6.78 5.94 -23.73
CA GLY A 43 5.73 6.05 -22.72
C GLY A 43 5.93 5.08 -21.57
N VAL A 44 6.25 3.82 -21.91
CA VAL A 44 6.57 2.74 -20.96
C VAL A 44 7.66 1.88 -21.58
N ASN A 45 8.63 1.45 -20.79
CA ASN A 45 9.77 0.66 -21.21
C ASN A 45 9.90 -0.60 -20.34
N GLN A 46 9.65 -1.77 -20.95
CA GLN A 46 9.86 -3.09 -20.35
C GLN A 46 9.28 -3.25 -18.93
N ALA A 47 8.03 -2.81 -18.75
CA ALA A 47 7.34 -3.00 -17.48
C ALA A 47 7.06 -4.49 -17.21
N ASN A 48 7.45 -4.95 -16.03
CA ASN A 48 7.27 -6.31 -15.53
C ASN A 48 6.73 -6.25 -14.10
N PHE A 49 5.51 -6.73 -13.88
CA PHE A 49 4.89 -6.80 -12.54
C PHE A 49 3.65 -7.70 -12.57
N HIS A 50 3.11 -7.98 -11.40
CA HIS A 50 1.83 -8.66 -11.24
C HIS A 50 1.01 -7.99 -10.14
N VAL A 51 -0.31 -8.14 -10.27
CA VAL A 51 -1.30 -7.71 -9.30
C VAL A 51 -2.02 -8.93 -8.76
N ASN A 52 -2.03 -9.14 -7.45
CA ASN A 52 -2.74 -10.24 -6.80
C ASN A 52 -4.24 -9.99 -6.72
N GLN A 53 -5.02 -11.06 -6.64
CA GLN A 53 -6.46 -10.95 -6.43
C GLN A 53 -6.77 -10.29 -5.09
N GLY A 54 -7.65 -9.30 -5.13
CA GLY A 54 -8.14 -8.59 -3.95
C GLY A 54 -7.18 -7.52 -3.45
N GLU A 55 -6.00 -7.32 -4.05
CA GLU A 55 -5.08 -6.28 -3.58
C GLU A 55 -5.39 -4.91 -4.19
N ILE A 56 -5.08 -3.85 -3.43
CA ILE A 56 -4.98 -2.48 -3.90
C ILE A 56 -3.54 -2.22 -4.32
N PHE A 57 -3.32 -2.23 -5.64
CA PHE A 57 -2.02 -2.01 -6.25
C PHE A 57 -1.91 -0.57 -6.76
N VAL A 58 -1.06 0.22 -6.10
CA VAL A 58 -0.91 1.64 -6.39
C VAL A 58 0.27 1.88 -7.34
N ILE A 59 0.03 2.59 -8.44
CA ILE A 59 1.04 3.03 -9.40
C ILE A 59 1.34 4.51 -9.16
N MET A 60 2.57 4.80 -8.80
CA MET A 60 3.08 6.11 -8.43
C MET A 60 4.14 6.64 -9.37
N GLY A 61 4.42 7.93 -9.27
CA GLY A 61 5.47 8.62 -10.02
C GLY A 61 5.03 10.01 -10.45
N LEU A 62 5.99 10.81 -10.92
CA LEU A 62 5.73 12.18 -11.36
C LEU A 62 4.88 12.24 -12.64
N SER A 63 4.39 13.43 -12.98
CA SER A 63 3.74 13.67 -14.27
C SER A 63 4.67 13.26 -15.41
N GLY A 64 4.13 12.60 -16.45
CA GLY A 64 4.89 12.14 -17.60
C GLY A 64 5.71 10.84 -17.40
N SER A 65 5.66 10.19 -16.23
CA SER A 65 6.39 8.94 -15.95
C SER A 65 5.80 7.69 -16.61
N GLY A 66 4.61 7.78 -17.21
CA GLY A 66 3.99 6.67 -17.96
C GLY A 66 2.81 5.97 -17.27
N LYS A 67 2.43 6.36 -16.04
CA LYS A 67 1.36 5.73 -15.24
C LYS A 67 0.04 5.54 -15.98
N SER A 68 -0.56 6.63 -16.47
CA SER A 68 -1.83 6.59 -17.20
C SER A 68 -1.71 5.85 -18.53
N THR A 69 -0.52 5.83 -19.13
CA THR A 69 -0.26 4.99 -20.32
C THR A 69 -0.27 3.51 -19.95
N LEU A 70 0.35 3.15 -18.83
CA LEU A 70 0.41 1.78 -18.33
C LEU A 70 -0.99 1.23 -18.02
N ILE A 71 -1.81 1.94 -17.23
CA ILE A 71 -3.17 1.46 -16.90
C ILE A 71 -4.07 1.35 -18.14
N ARG A 72 -3.93 2.28 -19.10
CA ARG A 72 -4.68 2.24 -20.36
C ARG A 72 -4.21 1.11 -21.27
N MET A 73 -2.95 0.67 -21.15
CA MET A 73 -2.47 -0.54 -21.82
C MET A 73 -3.04 -1.80 -21.19
N ILE A 74 -3.18 -1.87 -19.86
CA ILE A 74 -3.85 -3.00 -19.18
C ILE A 74 -5.28 -3.17 -19.72
N ASN A 75 -6.02 -2.07 -19.85
CA ASN A 75 -7.34 -2.06 -20.48
C ASN A 75 -7.29 -2.19 -22.02
N ARG A 76 -6.11 -2.19 -22.64
CA ARG A 76 -5.88 -2.09 -24.11
C ARG A 76 -6.60 -0.92 -24.80
N LEU A 77 -6.90 0.18 -24.08
CA LEU A 77 -7.34 1.44 -24.70
C LEU A 77 -6.20 2.08 -25.50
N ILE A 78 -4.97 1.86 -25.03
CA ILE A 78 -3.75 2.11 -25.77
C ILE A 78 -3.15 0.74 -26.10
N GLU A 79 -2.97 0.45 -27.39
CA GLU A 79 -2.31 -0.80 -27.78
C GLU A 79 -0.82 -0.76 -27.41
N PRO A 80 -0.29 -1.77 -26.68
CA PRO A 80 1.13 -1.91 -26.44
C PRO A 80 1.93 -1.96 -27.74
N THR A 81 3.17 -1.48 -27.69
CA THR A 81 4.12 -1.70 -28.79
C THR A 81 4.75 -3.10 -28.70
N GLN A 82 4.94 -3.60 -27.47
CA GLN A 82 5.50 -4.92 -27.17
C GLN A 82 5.02 -5.38 -25.79
N GLY A 83 5.11 -6.69 -25.54
CA GLY A 83 4.82 -7.32 -24.26
C GLY A 83 3.46 -7.99 -24.23
N THR A 84 3.18 -8.63 -23.11
CA THR A 84 1.93 -9.38 -22.89
C THR A 84 1.26 -8.93 -21.61
N ILE A 85 -0.06 -8.98 -21.61
CA ILE A 85 -0.91 -8.69 -20.45
C ILE A 85 -1.84 -9.88 -20.32
N SER A 86 -1.87 -10.53 -19.16
CA SER A 86 -2.80 -11.62 -18.90
C SER A 86 -3.67 -11.34 -17.68
N ILE A 87 -4.92 -11.78 -17.75
CA ILE A 87 -5.91 -11.69 -16.66
C ILE A 87 -6.49 -13.07 -16.42
N ASP A 88 -6.43 -13.55 -15.18
CA ASP A 88 -6.77 -14.94 -14.85
C ASP A 88 -6.03 -15.96 -15.74
N GLY A 89 -4.76 -15.65 -16.06
CA GLY A 89 -3.93 -16.45 -16.97
C GLY A 89 -4.29 -16.34 -18.47
N GLN A 90 -5.39 -15.66 -18.84
CA GLN A 90 -5.76 -15.45 -20.25
C GLN A 90 -4.95 -14.28 -20.82
N ASP A 91 -4.12 -14.54 -21.84
CA ASP A 91 -3.40 -13.50 -22.57
C ASP A 91 -4.38 -12.62 -23.36
N LEU A 92 -4.40 -11.32 -23.05
CA LEU A 92 -5.25 -10.35 -23.72
C LEU A 92 -4.75 -10.01 -25.12
N MET A 93 -3.47 -10.24 -25.43
CA MET A 93 -2.86 -9.88 -26.72
C MET A 93 -3.33 -10.79 -27.86
N THR A 94 -3.77 -12.00 -27.55
CA THR A 94 -4.29 -12.97 -28.53
C THR A 94 -5.77 -12.76 -28.85
N LEU A 95 -6.46 -11.90 -28.09
CA LEU A 95 -7.90 -11.70 -28.22
C LEU A 95 -8.25 -10.82 -29.42
N ASN A 96 -9.31 -11.22 -30.12
CA ASN A 96 -9.95 -10.39 -31.13
C ASN A 96 -10.78 -9.25 -30.49
N LYS A 97 -11.27 -8.32 -31.32
CA LYS A 97 -12.03 -7.14 -30.85
C LYS A 97 -13.34 -7.47 -30.13
N LYS A 98 -13.96 -8.61 -30.41
CA LYS A 98 -15.20 -9.03 -29.75
C LYS A 98 -14.90 -9.60 -28.36
N GLU A 99 -13.92 -10.49 -28.27
CA GLU A 99 -13.45 -11.08 -27.01
C GLU A 99 -12.92 -10.02 -26.05
N LEU A 100 -12.10 -9.08 -26.54
CA LEU A 100 -11.58 -7.98 -25.73
C LEU A 100 -12.71 -7.10 -25.17
N ARG A 101 -13.76 -6.85 -25.96
CA ARG A 101 -14.94 -6.11 -25.48
C ARG A 101 -15.68 -6.87 -24.38
N GLU A 102 -15.74 -8.19 -24.47
CA GLU A 102 -16.39 -9.00 -23.43
C GLU A 102 -15.59 -8.99 -22.13
N VAL A 103 -14.26 -9.14 -22.22
CA VAL A 103 -13.38 -9.00 -21.04
C VAL A 103 -13.57 -7.63 -20.38
N ARG A 104 -13.63 -6.55 -21.17
CA ARG A 104 -13.90 -5.20 -20.65
C ARG A 104 -15.27 -5.05 -20.02
N ARG A 105 -16.31 -5.69 -20.58
CA ARG A 105 -17.66 -5.63 -20.02
C ARG A 105 -17.70 -6.37 -18.69
N GLN A 106 -17.16 -7.58 -18.63
CA GLN A 106 -17.32 -8.47 -17.49
C GLN A 106 -16.32 -8.23 -16.36
N LYS A 107 -15.02 -8.11 -16.70
CA LYS A 107 -13.93 -8.20 -15.72
C LYS A 107 -13.36 -6.86 -15.28
N MET A 108 -13.49 -5.82 -16.10
CA MET A 108 -12.85 -4.52 -15.85
C MET A 108 -13.86 -3.39 -15.69
N SER A 109 -13.51 -2.42 -14.88
CA SER A 109 -14.14 -1.10 -14.87
C SER A 109 -13.07 -0.03 -14.84
N MET A 110 -13.26 1.08 -15.54
CA MET A 110 -12.30 2.18 -15.58
C MET A 110 -12.91 3.48 -15.10
N ILE A 111 -12.19 4.14 -14.20
CA ILE A 111 -12.52 5.44 -13.64
C ILE A 111 -11.45 6.42 -14.11
N PHE A 112 -11.87 7.44 -14.86
CA PHE A 112 -10.98 8.41 -15.50
C PHE A 112 -10.80 9.66 -14.64
N GLN A 113 -9.65 10.30 -14.76
CA GLN A 113 -9.33 11.58 -14.13
C GLN A 113 -10.38 12.68 -14.42
N ASN A 114 -10.81 12.84 -15.68
CA ASN A 114 -11.80 13.85 -16.08
C ASN A 114 -13.25 13.33 -16.08
N PHE A 115 -13.53 12.29 -15.28
CA PHE A 115 -14.84 11.64 -15.02
C PHE A 115 -15.52 10.98 -16.23
N ALA A 116 -15.30 11.49 -17.45
CA ALA A 116 -15.85 11.00 -18.72
C ALA A 116 -17.36 10.73 -18.63
N LEU A 117 -18.11 11.65 -18.00
CA LEU A 117 -19.56 11.57 -17.91
C LEU A 117 -20.20 12.01 -19.22
N PHE A 118 -21.31 11.39 -19.57
CA PHE A 118 -22.12 11.76 -20.72
C PHE A 118 -22.98 12.98 -20.35
N PRO A 119 -22.77 14.15 -20.99
CA PRO A 119 -23.45 15.39 -20.61
C PRO A 119 -24.95 15.38 -20.93
N ASN A 120 -25.36 14.52 -21.86
CA ASN A 120 -26.74 14.35 -22.35
C ASN A 120 -27.50 13.22 -21.64
N ARG A 121 -26.98 12.70 -20.54
CA ARG A 121 -27.59 11.66 -19.71
C ARG A 121 -27.69 12.14 -18.26
N THR A 122 -28.71 11.67 -17.55
CA THR A 122 -28.84 11.94 -16.11
C THR A 122 -27.74 11.24 -15.32
N ILE A 123 -27.60 11.57 -14.03
CA ILE A 123 -26.64 10.92 -13.13
C ILE A 123 -26.94 9.42 -12.99
N LEU A 124 -28.21 9.05 -12.84
CA LEU A 124 -28.64 7.66 -12.79
C LEU A 124 -28.30 6.91 -14.09
N GLU A 125 -28.58 7.53 -15.25
CA GLU A 125 -28.28 6.95 -16.56
C GLU A 125 -26.78 6.81 -16.83
N ASN A 126 -25.98 7.77 -16.35
CA ASN A 126 -24.52 7.68 -16.40
C ASN A 126 -24.04 6.49 -15.58
N THR A 127 -24.57 6.33 -14.37
CA THR A 127 -24.18 5.27 -13.43
C THR A 127 -24.62 3.89 -13.94
N ALA A 128 -25.82 3.77 -14.50
CA ALA A 128 -26.37 2.53 -15.06
C ALA A 128 -25.77 2.14 -16.42
N TYR A 129 -24.97 3.01 -17.07
CA TYR A 129 -24.53 2.82 -18.45
C TYR A 129 -23.80 1.48 -18.68
N GLY A 130 -22.90 1.07 -17.78
CA GLY A 130 -22.18 -0.20 -17.93
C GLY A 130 -23.12 -1.41 -17.95
N LEU A 131 -24.15 -1.38 -17.11
CA LEU A 131 -25.18 -2.42 -17.01
C LEU A 131 -26.14 -2.39 -18.21
N GLU A 132 -26.48 -1.19 -18.72
CA GLU A 132 -27.22 -1.03 -19.99
C GLU A 132 -26.47 -1.72 -21.14
N ILE A 133 -25.16 -1.47 -21.27
CA ILE A 133 -24.34 -2.11 -22.29
C ILE A 133 -24.21 -3.62 -22.06
N LYS A 134 -24.29 -4.10 -20.81
CA LYS A 134 -24.38 -5.54 -20.48
C LYS A 134 -25.73 -6.18 -20.88
N GLY A 135 -26.75 -5.39 -21.19
CA GLY A 135 -28.10 -5.89 -21.47
C GLY A 135 -28.88 -6.27 -20.20
N VAL A 136 -28.50 -5.72 -19.04
CA VAL A 136 -29.24 -5.89 -17.79
C VAL A 136 -30.59 -5.17 -17.91
N GLU A 137 -31.64 -5.81 -17.38
CA GLU A 137 -33.01 -5.27 -17.35
C GLU A 137 -33.04 -3.89 -16.67
N LYS A 138 -33.92 -3.00 -17.15
CA LYS A 138 -33.94 -1.58 -16.80
C LYS A 138 -34.14 -1.36 -15.29
N ASN A 139 -35.10 -2.05 -14.66
CA ASN A 139 -35.35 -1.87 -13.23
C ASN A 139 -34.15 -2.37 -12.41
N VAL A 140 -33.56 -3.50 -12.79
CA VAL A 140 -32.38 -4.06 -12.09
C VAL A 140 -31.17 -3.13 -12.20
N ARG A 141 -30.91 -2.57 -13.39
CA ARG A 141 -29.76 -1.66 -13.56
C ARG A 141 -29.96 -0.30 -12.88
N GLU A 142 -31.18 0.22 -12.84
CA GLU A 142 -31.49 1.47 -12.15
C GLU A 142 -31.37 1.28 -10.63
N GLN A 143 -31.84 0.16 -10.09
CA GLN A 143 -31.68 -0.18 -8.68
C GLN A 143 -30.19 -0.24 -8.27
N LYS A 144 -29.37 -1.00 -9.01
CA LYS A 144 -27.93 -1.08 -8.74
C LYS A 144 -27.22 0.26 -8.88
N ALA A 145 -27.64 1.08 -9.83
CA ALA A 145 -27.09 2.42 -10.02
C ALA A 145 -27.46 3.35 -8.85
N HIS A 146 -28.69 3.24 -8.32
CA HIS A 146 -29.12 3.99 -7.16
C HIS A 146 -28.32 3.60 -5.91
N GLU A 147 -28.18 2.30 -5.63
CA GLU A 147 -27.35 1.78 -4.52
C GLU A 147 -25.91 2.30 -4.62
N ALA A 148 -25.32 2.29 -5.82
CA ALA A 148 -23.97 2.83 -6.02
C ALA A 148 -23.89 4.35 -5.81
N LEU A 149 -24.95 5.10 -6.13
CA LEU A 149 -25.02 6.54 -5.87
C LEU A 149 -25.20 6.85 -4.38
N GLU A 150 -25.94 6.04 -3.64
CA GLU A 150 -26.07 6.14 -2.18
C GLU A 150 -24.73 5.93 -1.50
N LEU A 151 -23.97 4.89 -1.91
CA LEU A 151 -22.63 4.60 -1.36
C LEU A 151 -21.65 5.76 -1.51
N VAL A 152 -21.76 6.56 -2.59
CA VAL A 152 -20.92 7.74 -2.79
C VAL A 152 -21.56 9.04 -2.26
N GLY A 153 -22.66 8.96 -1.52
CA GLY A 153 -23.33 10.11 -0.92
C GLY A 153 -23.97 11.06 -1.93
N LEU A 154 -24.49 10.54 -3.05
CA LEU A 154 -25.20 11.30 -4.09
C LEU A 154 -26.70 10.98 -4.18
N HIS A 155 -27.29 10.45 -3.11
CA HIS A 155 -28.73 10.23 -3.01
C HIS A 155 -29.53 11.51 -3.33
N GLY A 156 -30.51 11.42 -4.23
CA GLY A 156 -31.39 12.52 -4.61
C GLY A 156 -30.90 13.38 -5.78
N TYR A 157 -29.72 13.09 -6.32
CA TYR A 157 -29.18 13.75 -7.52
C TYR A 157 -29.42 12.97 -8.82
N ASP A 158 -30.12 11.84 -8.73
CA ASP A 158 -30.36 10.83 -9.77
C ASP A 158 -30.79 11.41 -11.12
N HIS A 159 -31.72 12.37 -11.08
CA HIS A 159 -32.34 12.98 -12.27
C HIS A 159 -31.63 14.25 -12.76
N GLN A 160 -30.56 14.69 -12.10
CA GLN A 160 -29.78 15.83 -12.55
C GLN A 160 -28.84 15.45 -13.69
N PHE A 161 -28.31 16.46 -14.38
CA PHE A 161 -27.29 16.31 -15.42
C PHE A 161 -25.91 16.70 -14.87
N PRO A 162 -24.80 16.16 -15.44
CA PRO A 162 -23.45 16.43 -14.95
C PRO A 162 -23.10 17.92 -14.82
N GLN A 163 -23.61 18.77 -15.71
CA GLN A 163 -23.36 20.23 -15.70
C GLN A 163 -23.95 20.94 -14.48
N GLN A 164 -24.91 20.31 -13.79
CA GLN A 164 -25.54 20.84 -12.57
C GLN A 164 -24.77 20.43 -11.30
N LEU A 165 -23.74 19.59 -11.43
CA LEU A 165 -22.93 19.09 -10.33
C LEU A 165 -21.58 19.78 -10.24
N SER A 166 -21.06 19.91 -9.01
CA SER A 166 -19.67 20.31 -8.79
C SER A 166 -18.69 19.25 -9.32
N GLY A 167 -17.43 19.63 -9.56
CA GLY A 167 -16.41 18.69 -10.04
C GLY A 167 -16.25 17.46 -9.14
N GLY A 168 -16.22 17.65 -7.82
CA GLY A 168 -16.14 16.54 -6.87
C GLY A 168 -17.38 15.64 -6.86
N MET A 169 -18.57 16.18 -7.13
CA MET A 169 -19.77 15.35 -7.30
C MET A 169 -19.71 14.56 -8.62
N GLN A 170 -19.27 15.16 -9.72
CA GLN A 170 -19.08 14.46 -11.00
C GLN A 170 -18.07 13.29 -10.86
N GLN A 171 -17.02 13.48 -10.06
CA GLN A 171 -16.06 12.43 -9.73
C GLN A 171 -16.69 11.24 -9.03
N ARG A 172 -17.54 11.52 -8.03
CA ARG A 172 -18.30 10.51 -7.30
C ARG A 172 -19.28 9.76 -8.20
N VAL A 173 -19.89 10.42 -9.18
CA VAL A 173 -20.68 9.73 -10.23
C VAL A 173 -19.81 8.80 -11.07
N GLY A 174 -18.61 9.24 -11.45
CA GLY A 174 -17.66 8.42 -12.20
C GLY A 174 -17.24 7.16 -11.44
N LEU A 175 -17.06 7.28 -10.12
CA LEU A 175 -16.81 6.15 -9.23
C LEU A 175 -18.04 5.25 -9.09
N ALA A 176 -19.22 5.80 -8.80
CA ALA A 176 -20.47 5.05 -8.70
C ALA A 176 -20.73 4.23 -9.97
N ARG A 177 -20.51 4.81 -11.16
CA ARG A 177 -20.58 4.10 -12.44
C ARG A 177 -19.62 2.92 -12.50
N GLY A 178 -18.42 3.11 -11.96
CA GLY A 178 -17.41 2.07 -11.86
C GLY A 178 -17.86 0.90 -10.98
N LEU A 179 -18.43 1.22 -9.82
CA LEU A 179 -18.90 0.29 -8.79
C LEU A 179 -20.18 -0.45 -9.20
N ALA A 180 -21.15 0.24 -9.79
CA ALA A 180 -22.42 -0.34 -10.25
C ALA A 180 -22.21 -1.46 -11.29
N ASN A 181 -21.12 -1.39 -12.06
CA ASN A 181 -20.79 -2.40 -13.07
C ASN A 181 -20.33 -3.73 -12.45
N ASP A 182 -20.06 -3.79 -11.14
CA ASP A 182 -19.67 -4.99 -10.38
C ASP A 182 -18.51 -5.77 -11.02
N ALA A 183 -17.52 -5.05 -11.54
CA ALA A 183 -16.35 -5.65 -12.18
C ALA A 183 -15.41 -6.27 -11.15
N GLU A 184 -14.59 -7.23 -11.58
CA GLU A 184 -13.58 -7.88 -10.74
C GLU A 184 -12.33 -7.02 -10.53
N ILE A 185 -12.02 -6.16 -11.51
CA ILE A 185 -10.86 -5.27 -11.53
C ILE A 185 -11.32 -3.82 -11.73
N LEU A 186 -10.96 -2.95 -10.79
CA LEU A 186 -11.17 -1.50 -10.89
C LEU A 186 -9.86 -0.82 -11.29
N LEU A 187 -9.87 -0.11 -12.41
CA LEU A 187 -8.76 0.67 -12.93
C LEU A 187 -9.02 2.15 -12.69
N MET A 188 -8.25 2.78 -11.81
CA MET A 188 -8.48 4.16 -11.38
C MET A 188 -7.30 5.07 -11.78
N ASP A 189 -7.56 6.05 -12.66
CA ASP A 189 -6.56 7.00 -13.17
C ASP A 189 -6.70 8.35 -12.45
N GLU A 190 -5.94 8.57 -11.36
CA GLU A 190 -5.98 9.77 -10.50
C GLU A 190 -7.39 10.14 -10.02
N ALA A 191 -8.14 9.10 -9.62
CA ALA A 191 -9.58 9.17 -9.35
C ALA A 191 -9.98 9.97 -8.11
N PHE A 192 -9.03 10.51 -7.33
CA PHE A 192 -9.29 11.40 -6.19
C PHE A 192 -8.61 12.78 -6.29
N SER A 193 -7.90 13.06 -7.39
CA SER A 193 -7.05 14.26 -7.54
C SER A 193 -7.81 15.59 -7.48
N ALA A 194 -9.06 15.63 -7.95
CA ALA A 194 -9.90 16.83 -7.96
C ALA A 194 -10.78 17.01 -6.70
N LEU A 195 -10.67 16.12 -5.71
CA LEU A 195 -11.39 16.24 -4.43
C LEU A 195 -10.62 17.11 -3.43
N ASP A 196 -11.34 17.88 -2.64
CA ASP A 196 -10.80 18.56 -1.46
C ASP A 196 -10.33 17.54 -0.41
N PRO A 197 -9.45 17.94 0.54
CA PRO A 197 -8.83 17.00 1.47
C PRO A 197 -9.81 16.20 2.35
N LEU A 198 -10.94 16.77 2.76
CA LEU A 198 -11.92 16.08 3.60
C LEU A 198 -12.67 15.02 2.77
N ASN A 199 -13.26 15.42 1.65
CA ASN A 199 -13.97 14.49 0.77
C ASN A 199 -13.03 13.42 0.20
N ARG A 200 -11.75 13.75 -0.05
CA ARG A 200 -10.74 12.76 -0.46
C ARG A 200 -10.57 11.67 0.59
N LYS A 201 -10.46 12.05 1.86
CA LYS A 201 -10.31 11.10 2.96
C LYS A 201 -11.52 10.19 3.08
N ASP A 202 -12.72 10.75 3.05
CA ASP A 202 -13.97 9.96 3.14
C ASP A 202 -14.07 8.97 1.98
N MET A 203 -13.72 9.40 0.75
CA MET A 203 -13.74 8.50 -0.41
C MET A 203 -12.67 7.40 -0.37
N GLN A 204 -11.51 7.65 0.26
CA GLN A 204 -10.50 6.62 0.50
C GLN A 204 -11.00 5.59 1.51
N ASP A 205 -11.70 6.03 2.56
CA ASP A 205 -12.30 5.13 3.57
C ASP A 205 -13.39 4.25 2.92
N GLU A 206 -14.27 4.84 2.10
CA GLU A 206 -15.26 4.08 1.32
C GLU A 206 -14.61 3.07 0.35
N LEU A 207 -13.46 3.40 -0.24
CA LEU A 207 -12.74 2.48 -1.12
C LEU A 207 -12.18 1.28 -0.35
N LEU A 208 -11.65 1.51 0.86
CA LEU A 208 -11.15 0.46 1.75
C LEU A 208 -12.30 -0.46 2.20
N ASP A 209 -13.40 0.12 2.67
CA ASP A 209 -14.62 -0.60 3.01
C ASP A 209 -15.13 -1.48 1.86
N LEU A 210 -15.09 -0.94 0.64
CA LEU A 210 -15.52 -1.66 -0.55
C LEU A 210 -14.58 -2.81 -0.90
N GLN A 211 -13.27 -2.61 -0.77
CA GLN A 211 -12.30 -3.67 -0.99
C GLN A 211 -12.44 -4.77 0.08
N GLU A 212 -12.70 -4.42 1.33
CA GLU A 212 -12.88 -5.38 2.43
C GLU A 212 -14.15 -6.22 2.23
N LYS A 213 -15.26 -5.59 1.84
CA LYS A 213 -16.55 -6.27 1.64
C LYS A 213 -16.61 -7.10 0.36
N MET A 214 -16.00 -6.62 -0.73
CA MET A 214 -16.16 -7.21 -2.06
C MET A 214 -14.92 -7.89 -2.62
N HIS A 215 -13.77 -7.78 -1.95
CA HIS A 215 -12.48 -8.35 -2.38
C HIS A 215 -12.13 -8.07 -3.86
N LYS A 216 -12.47 -6.86 -4.33
CA LYS A 216 -12.16 -6.42 -5.69
C LYS A 216 -10.67 -6.14 -5.83
N THR A 217 -10.13 -6.40 -7.01
CA THR A 217 -8.73 -6.04 -7.32
C THR A 217 -8.70 -4.60 -7.83
N ILE A 218 -7.90 -3.74 -7.21
CA ILE A 218 -7.86 -2.31 -7.54
C ILE A 218 -6.48 -1.95 -8.05
N ILE A 219 -6.40 -1.35 -9.24
CA ILE A 219 -5.18 -0.74 -9.76
C ILE A 219 -5.38 0.77 -9.75
N PHE A 220 -4.70 1.45 -8.85
CA PHE A 220 -4.92 2.86 -8.55
C PHE A 220 -3.71 3.69 -8.95
N ILE A 221 -3.89 4.75 -9.73
CA ILE A 221 -2.82 5.72 -10.01
C ILE A 221 -2.94 6.90 -9.07
N SER A 222 -1.84 7.23 -8.39
CA SER A 222 -1.69 8.47 -7.64
C SER A 222 -0.38 9.19 -7.96
N HIS A 223 -0.37 10.49 -7.66
CA HIS A 223 0.84 11.28 -7.51
C HIS A 223 1.11 11.65 -6.04
N ASP A 224 0.19 11.36 -5.13
CA ASP A 224 0.28 11.63 -3.69
C ASP A 224 0.73 10.36 -2.95
N LEU A 225 1.89 10.46 -2.28
CA LEU A 225 2.45 9.33 -1.55
C LEU A 225 1.67 8.99 -0.29
N ASN A 226 1.08 9.99 0.39
CA ASN A 226 0.26 9.71 1.59
C ASN A 226 -0.98 8.91 1.22
N GLU A 227 -1.55 9.17 0.05
CA GLU A 227 -2.66 8.37 -0.49
C GLU A 227 -2.22 6.93 -0.75
N ALA A 228 -1.10 6.74 -1.44
CA ALA A 228 -0.59 5.40 -1.73
C ALA A 228 -0.25 4.60 -0.46
N LEU A 229 0.36 5.25 0.54
CA LEU A 229 0.70 4.62 1.82
C LEU A 229 -0.54 4.28 2.66
N ARG A 230 -1.63 5.04 2.50
CA ARG A 230 -2.86 4.82 3.25
C ARG A 230 -3.68 3.66 2.69
N ILE A 231 -3.83 3.57 1.37
CA ILE A 231 -4.73 2.58 0.75
C ILE A 231 -4.03 1.42 0.04
N GLY A 232 -2.75 1.54 -0.27
CA GLY A 232 -2.05 0.58 -1.11
C GLY A 232 -1.48 -0.60 -0.33
N ASP A 233 -1.86 -1.81 -0.69
CA ASP A 233 -1.18 -3.03 -0.22
C ASP A 233 0.24 -3.11 -0.80
N ARG A 234 0.37 -2.70 -2.07
CA ARG A 234 1.64 -2.67 -2.80
C ARG A 234 1.72 -1.42 -3.66
N ILE A 235 2.91 -0.83 -3.68
CA ILE A 235 3.20 0.40 -4.42
C ILE A 235 4.24 0.11 -5.49
N LEU A 236 3.98 0.54 -6.71
CA LEU A 236 4.90 0.53 -7.84
C LEU A 236 5.26 1.97 -8.20
N ILE A 237 6.54 2.31 -8.10
CA ILE A 237 7.06 3.65 -8.43
C ILE A 237 7.61 3.66 -9.85
N MET A 238 7.15 4.58 -10.69
CA MET A 238 7.60 4.78 -12.07
C MET A 238 8.35 6.09 -12.27
N LYS A 239 9.41 6.03 -13.08
CA LYS A 239 10.16 7.19 -13.56
C LYS A 239 10.50 7.01 -15.04
N ASP A 240 10.22 8.02 -15.85
CA ASP A 240 10.59 8.06 -17.28
C ASP A 240 10.17 6.82 -18.09
N GLY A 241 9.04 6.22 -17.75
CA GLY A 241 8.50 5.02 -18.41
C GLY A 241 9.03 3.70 -17.85
N VAL A 242 9.95 3.73 -16.89
CA VAL A 242 10.56 2.54 -16.27
C VAL A 242 10.00 2.35 -14.86
N ILE A 243 9.85 1.10 -14.44
CA ILE A 243 9.55 0.76 -13.05
C ILE A 243 10.85 0.87 -12.25
N VAL A 244 10.85 1.72 -11.21
CA VAL A 244 12.00 1.92 -10.33
C VAL A 244 11.98 0.93 -9.17
N GLN A 245 10.84 0.82 -8.49
CA GLN A 245 10.67 -0.05 -7.34
C GLN A 245 9.23 -0.57 -7.27
N THR A 246 9.04 -1.77 -6.73
CA THR A 246 7.75 -2.29 -6.32
C THR A 246 7.89 -2.99 -4.98
N GLY A 247 7.05 -2.65 -4.00
CA GLY A 247 7.13 -3.19 -2.65
C GLY A 247 5.89 -2.85 -1.82
N THR A 248 5.88 -3.28 -0.56
CA THR A 248 4.89 -2.82 0.42
C THR A 248 5.14 -1.35 0.78
N PRO A 249 4.16 -0.62 1.33
CA PRO A 249 4.39 0.70 1.93
C PRO A 249 5.63 0.74 2.85
N GLU A 250 5.81 -0.28 3.69
CA GLU A 250 6.96 -0.41 4.59
C GLU A 250 8.28 -0.55 3.83
N ASP A 251 8.34 -1.41 2.82
CA ASP A 251 9.55 -1.62 2.00
C ASP A 251 9.98 -0.33 1.29
N ILE A 252 9.01 0.44 0.77
CA ILE A 252 9.28 1.71 0.10
C ILE A 252 9.93 2.71 1.07
N LEU A 253 9.48 2.76 2.34
CA LEU A 253 9.98 3.70 3.35
C LEU A 253 11.32 3.29 3.98
N THR A 254 11.52 1.98 4.17
CA THR A 254 12.67 1.42 4.89
C THR A 254 13.82 1.04 3.97
N HIS A 255 13.52 0.62 2.74
CA HIS A 255 14.49 0.12 1.76
C HIS A 255 14.29 0.77 0.38
N PRO A 256 14.44 2.10 0.26
CA PRO A 256 14.30 2.79 -1.02
C PRO A 256 15.40 2.35 -2.00
N ALA A 257 15.01 1.99 -3.22
CA ALA A 257 15.89 1.38 -4.22
C ALA A 257 16.98 2.33 -4.74
N ASP A 258 16.67 3.62 -4.86
CA ASP A 258 17.60 4.64 -5.34
C ASP A 258 17.32 6.02 -4.71
N ASP A 259 18.15 7.00 -5.04
CA ASP A 259 18.00 8.37 -4.56
C ASP A 259 16.72 9.06 -5.07
N TYR A 260 16.13 8.58 -6.17
CA TYR A 260 14.86 9.10 -6.63
C TYR A 260 13.71 8.66 -5.71
N VAL A 261 13.68 7.39 -5.30
CA VAL A 261 12.70 6.91 -4.32
C VAL A 261 12.91 7.59 -2.97
N LYS A 262 14.16 7.76 -2.51
CA LYS A 262 14.47 8.49 -1.26
C LYS A 262 13.86 9.89 -1.26
N ARG A 263 14.07 10.66 -2.32
CA ARG A 263 13.48 12.01 -2.46
C ARG A 263 11.96 11.99 -2.49
N PHE A 264 11.36 10.94 -3.04
CA PHE A 264 9.92 10.80 -3.11
C PHE A 264 9.28 10.61 -1.73
N ILE A 265 10.02 10.05 -0.77
CA ILE A 265 9.55 9.73 0.59
C ILE A 265 10.02 10.72 1.68
N GLU A 266 10.76 11.78 1.32
CA GLU A 266 11.40 12.70 2.28
C GLU A 266 10.39 13.37 3.24
N ASP A 267 9.23 13.81 2.74
CA ASP A 267 8.23 14.56 3.50
C ASP A 267 7.11 13.68 4.09
N VAL A 268 7.31 12.37 4.17
CA VAL A 268 6.29 11.44 4.69
C VAL A 268 6.46 11.19 6.18
N ASP A 269 5.33 11.26 6.88
CA ASP A 269 5.22 10.81 8.27
C ASP A 269 5.28 9.27 8.36
N ARG A 270 6.49 8.75 8.56
CA ARG A 270 6.78 7.31 8.68
C ARG A 270 6.08 6.65 9.86
N THR A 271 5.72 7.41 10.90
CA THR A 271 5.16 6.86 12.14
C THR A 271 3.78 6.24 11.97
N ARG A 272 3.08 6.61 10.90
CA ARG A 272 1.74 6.11 10.56
C ARG A 272 1.76 4.79 9.79
N VAL A 273 2.89 4.48 9.16
CA VAL A 273 3.03 3.29 8.30
C VAL A 273 3.83 2.22 9.02
N LEU A 274 4.85 2.61 9.79
CA LEU A 274 5.66 1.66 10.52
C LEU A 274 4.89 1.12 11.74
N THR A 275 4.90 -0.20 11.86
CA THR A 275 4.41 -0.93 13.03
C THR A 275 5.53 -1.15 14.04
N VAL A 276 5.15 -1.55 15.26
CA VAL A 276 6.08 -2.00 16.29
C VAL A 276 7.00 -3.10 15.78
N ALA A 277 6.48 -4.05 15.01
CA ALA A 277 7.25 -5.15 14.43
C ALA A 277 8.41 -4.65 13.57
N ASN A 278 8.24 -3.53 12.86
CA ASN A 278 9.27 -2.97 11.99
C ASN A 278 10.41 -2.30 12.75
N VAL A 279 10.18 -1.82 13.97
CA VAL A 279 11.14 -0.98 14.72
C VAL A 279 11.61 -1.62 16.02
N MET A 280 11.00 -2.73 16.45
CA MET A 280 11.42 -3.45 17.65
C MET A 280 12.83 -4.01 17.51
N ILE A 281 13.53 -4.07 18.64
CA ILE A 281 14.84 -4.71 18.75
C ILE A 281 14.73 -6.02 19.53
N ARG A 282 15.70 -6.89 19.34
CA ARG A 282 15.77 -8.16 20.08
C ARG A 282 16.01 -7.88 21.57
N PRO A 283 15.19 -8.46 22.47
CA PRO A 283 15.34 -8.24 23.90
C PRO A 283 16.43 -9.12 24.49
N ASN A 284 17.15 -8.57 25.46
CA ASN A 284 17.93 -9.37 26.40
C ASN A 284 17.01 -9.96 27.46
N THR A 285 16.99 -11.29 27.57
CA THR A 285 16.04 -12.01 28.41
C THR A 285 16.74 -12.94 29.40
N ILE A 286 16.02 -13.34 30.46
CA ILE A 286 16.37 -14.45 31.36
C ILE A 286 15.20 -15.40 31.55
N ASN A 287 15.50 -16.68 31.69
CA ASN A 287 14.50 -17.71 31.96
C ASN A 287 14.35 -17.89 33.48
N ILE A 288 13.18 -17.59 34.03
CA ILE A 288 12.93 -17.63 35.48
C ILE A 288 12.98 -19.03 36.10
N ASP A 289 12.79 -20.08 35.30
CA ASP A 289 12.77 -21.47 35.76
C ASP A 289 14.17 -22.09 35.76
N LYS A 290 15.09 -21.54 34.95
CA LYS A 290 16.41 -22.14 34.68
C LYS A 290 17.57 -21.25 35.11
N ASP A 291 17.44 -19.94 34.96
CA ASP A 291 18.49 -18.97 35.21
C ASP A 291 18.44 -18.48 36.66
N GLY A 292 19.60 -18.17 37.24
CA GLY A 292 19.71 -17.61 38.60
C GLY A 292 20.20 -16.16 38.61
N PRO A 293 20.19 -15.48 39.77
CA PRO A 293 20.57 -14.07 39.90
C PRO A 293 21.94 -13.70 39.34
N ARG A 294 22.94 -14.59 39.46
CA ARG A 294 24.29 -14.36 38.92
C ARG A 294 24.32 -14.32 37.39
N LEU A 295 23.53 -15.16 36.72
CA LEU A 295 23.44 -15.17 35.27
C LEU A 295 22.68 -13.95 34.76
N ALA A 296 21.63 -13.53 35.46
CA ALA A 296 20.92 -12.30 35.16
C ALA A 296 21.84 -11.07 35.23
N LEU A 297 22.61 -10.92 36.32
CA LEU A 297 23.57 -9.82 36.47
C LEU A 297 24.70 -9.89 35.43
N ARG A 298 25.15 -11.09 35.07
CA ARG A 298 26.15 -11.28 34.00
C ARG A 298 25.61 -10.84 32.64
N ARG A 299 24.37 -11.23 32.27
CA ARG A 299 23.72 -10.77 31.03
C ARG A 299 23.57 -9.24 31.00
N MET A 300 23.20 -8.64 32.13
CA MET A 300 23.15 -7.18 32.28
C MET A 300 24.51 -6.54 32.00
N GLN A 301 25.60 -7.08 32.57
CA GLN A 301 26.96 -6.59 32.35
C GLN A 301 27.45 -6.77 30.91
N GLU A 302 27.27 -7.97 30.33
CA GLU A 302 27.73 -8.28 28.97
C GLU A 302 27.02 -7.44 27.89
N ASN A 303 25.80 -6.97 28.18
CA ASN A 303 25.01 -6.15 27.26
C ASN A 303 24.93 -4.67 27.67
N GLU A 304 25.69 -4.26 28.70
CA GLU A 304 25.74 -2.89 29.20
C GLU A 304 24.35 -2.30 29.57
N ILE A 305 23.46 -3.12 30.14
CA ILE A 305 22.10 -2.75 30.56
C ILE A 305 21.91 -2.87 32.07
N SER A 306 21.03 -2.06 32.66
CA SER A 306 20.72 -2.07 34.09
C SER A 306 19.48 -2.91 34.46
N SER A 307 18.77 -3.42 33.46
CA SER A 307 17.58 -4.25 33.64
C SER A 307 17.49 -5.32 32.57
N VAL A 308 16.75 -6.40 32.85
CA VAL A 308 16.58 -7.53 31.92
C VAL A 308 15.14 -8.00 31.93
N TYR A 309 14.65 -8.44 30.76
CA TYR A 309 13.30 -9.01 30.64
C TYR A 309 13.31 -10.46 31.13
N VAL A 310 12.22 -10.89 31.75
CA VAL A 310 12.06 -12.21 32.34
C VAL A 310 10.98 -12.97 31.60
N VAL A 311 11.32 -14.19 31.18
CA VAL A 311 10.43 -15.13 30.50
C VAL A 311 10.42 -16.47 31.20
N ASP A 312 9.42 -17.30 30.93
CA ASP A 312 9.37 -18.70 31.38
C ASP A 312 10.00 -19.67 30.37
N SER A 313 9.94 -20.97 30.67
CA SER A 313 10.40 -22.04 29.77
C SER A 313 9.64 -22.16 28.44
N ALA A 314 8.43 -21.60 28.35
CA ALA A 314 7.66 -21.49 27.11
C ALA A 314 7.92 -20.16 26.37
N ARG A 315 8.85 -19.32 26.84
CA ARG A 315 9.14 -17.96 26.34
C ARG A 315 8.01 -16.96 26.59
N LYS A 316 7.04 -17.28 27.44
CA LYS A 316 6.00 -16.32 27.83
C LYS A 316 6.59 -15.23 28.70
N PHE A 317 6.12 -14.02 28.49
CA PHE A 317 6.56 -12.86 29.23
C PHE A 317 6.10 -12.92 30.69
N VAL A 318 7.02 -12.72 31.64
CA VAL A 318 6.75 -12.76 33.08
C VAL A 318 6.91 -11.37 33.72
N GLY A 319 7.87 -10.56 33.25
CA GLY A 319 8.12 -9.23 33.79
C GLY A 319 9.55 -8.76 33.51
N PHE A 320 10.08 -7.86 34.33
CA PHE A 320 11.48 -7.44 34.25
C PHE A 320 12.15 -7.46 35.63
N ALA A 321 13.48 -7.51 35.65
CA ALA A 321 14.28 -7.45 36.87
C ALA A 321 15.35 -6.35 36.76
N ASP A 322 15.46 -5.52 37.79
CA ASP A 322 16.46 -4.46 37.90
C ASP A 322 17.75 -4.98 38.57
N ALA A 323 18.91 -4.52 38.12
CA ALA A 323 20.21 -4.90 38.66
C ALA A 323 20.30 -4.71 40.18
N LYS A 324 19.69 -3.64 40.72
CA LYS A 324 19.67 -3.34 42.16
C LYS A 324 19.01 -4.46 42.96
N ASP A 325 17.85 -4.94 42.50
CA ASP A 325 17.08 -5.97 43.19
C ASP A 325 17.76 -7.35 43.06
N VAL A 326 18.32 -7.63 41.88
CA VAL A 326 19.11 -8.86 41.61
C VAL A 326 20.36 -8.95 42.50
N VAL A 327 21.09 -7.84 42.69
CA VAL A 327 22.23 -7.77 43.62
C VAL A 327 21.77 -8.03 45.06
N GLY A 328 20.58 -7.53 45.43
CA GLY A 328 19.95 -7.82 46.72
C GLY A 328 19.74 -9.31 46.98
N LEU A 329 19.34 -10.08 45.96
CA LEU A 329 19.20 -11.53 46.06
C LEU A 329 20.53 -12.25 46.24
N ILE A 330 21.56 -11.84 45.49
CA ILE A 330 22.90 -12.43 45.59
C ILE A 330 23.46 -12.26 47.00
N ARG A 331 23.28 -11.08 47.61
CA ARG A 331 23.72 -10.81 48.99
C ARG A 331 22.98 -11.63 50.04
N LYS A 332 21.71 -12.00 49.76
CA LYS A 332 20.88 -12.85 50.61
C LYS A 332 21.04 -14.35 50.31
N GLU A 333 21.97 -14.71 49.41
CA GLU A 333 22.18 -16.08 48.92
C GLU A 333 20.91 -16.75 48.34
N SER A 334 19.91 -15.96 47.94
CA SER A 334 18.69 -16.46 47.31
C SER A 334 18.97 -16.82 45.85
N ARG A 335 18.42 -17.95 45.41
CA ARG A 335 18.47 -18.41 44.01
C ARG A 335 17.19 -18.09 43.23
N ASP A 336 16.11 -17.70 43.92
CA ASP A 336 14.82 -17.48 43.30
C ASP A 336 14.70 -16.03 42.81
N LEU A 337 14.55 -15.86 41.50
CA LEU A 337 14.35 -14.56 40.86
C LEU A 337 12.92 -14.04 41.02
N ARG A 338 11.93 -14.92 41.29
CA ARG A 338 10.49 -14.56 41.33
C ARG A 338 10.20 -13.41 42.27
N SER A 339 10.90 -13.33 43.41
CA SER A 339 10.67 -12.30 44.41
C SER A 339 11.09 -10.88 43.98
N VAL A 340 11.87 -10.73 42.91
CA VAL A 340 12.32 -9.43 42.39
C VAL A 340 11.80 -9.11 40.99
N VAL A 341 11.01 -10.01 40.40
CA VAL A 341 10.39 -9.73 39.10
C VAL A 341 9.28 -8.72 39.29
N GLN A 342 9.39 -7.61 38.57
CA GLN A 342 8.36 -6.59 38.50
C GLN A 342 7.48 -6.88 37.29
N THR A 343 6.18 -7.04 37.52
CA THR A 343 5.18 -7.37 36.48
C THR A 343 4.58 -6.14 35.82
N SER A 344 4.71 -4.97 36.44
CA SER A 344 4.22 -3.70 35.91
C SER A 344 5.15 -3.18 34.80
N VAL A 345 5.10 -3.85 33.65
CA VAL A 345 5.85 -3.47 32.45
C VAL A 345 4.87 -2.98 31.39
N PRO A 346 5.14 -1.83 30.74
CA PRO A 346 4.38 -1.44 29.57
C PRO A 346 4.50 -2.48 28.45
N THR A 347 3.38 -2.94 27.92
CA THR A 347 3.33 -3.92 26.82
C THR A 347 2.63 -3.34 25.59
N THR A 348 2.94 -3.90 24.42
CA THR A 348 2.28 -3.59 23.15
C THR A 348 2.30 -4.80 22.22
N HIS A 349 1.56 -4.75 21.12
CA HIS A 349 1.50 -5.81 20.10
C HIS A 349 2.37 -5.45 18.87
N PRO A 350 2.97 -6.42 18.15
CA PRO A 350 3.76 -6.18 16.94
C PRO A 350 3.06 -5.33 15.88
N ASP A 351 1.74 -5.50 15.73
CA ASP A 351 0.98 -4.83 14.66
C ASP A 351 0.54 -3.41 15.01
N VAL A 352 0.85 -2.92 16.23
CA VAL A 352 0.47 -1.56 16.64
C VAL A 352 1.28 -0.54 15.83
N PRO A 353 0.63 0.47 15.23
CA PRO A 353 1.32 1.60 14.61
C PRO A 353 2.21 2.37 15.59
N VAL A 354 3.39 2.82 15.12
CA VAL A 354 4.37 3.50 15.98
C VAL A 354 3.84 4.82 16.54
N ASN A 355 3.03 5.56 15.78
CA ASN A 355 2.41 6.81 16.22
C ASN A 355 1.57 6.65 17.51
N ASP A 356 0.86 5.53 17.66
CA ASP A 356 0.00 5.24 18.83
C ASP A 356 0.80 5.00 20.13
N LEU A 357 2.12 4.75 19.98
CA LEU A 357 3.05 4.57 21.09
C LEU A 357 3.88 5.80 21.40
N MET A 358 3.96 6.81 20.52
CA MET A 358 4.90 7.94 20.70
C MET A 358 4.67 8.70 22.01
N ASP A 359 3.43 9.05 22.32
CA ASP A 359 3.09 9.78 23.54
C ASP A 359 3.45 8.97 24.79
N LYS A 360 3.18 7.66 24.75
CA LYS A 360 3.45 6.75 25.86
C LYS A 360 4.94 6.45 26.03
N LEU A 361 5.68 6.36 24.93
CA LEU A 361 7.14 6.18 24.93
C LEU A 361 7.86 7.38 25.52
N SER A 362 7.32 8.60 25.35
CA SER A 362 7.91 9.84 25.87
C SER A 362 7.95 9.91 27.41
N SER A 363 7.00 9.25 28.08
CA SER A 363 6.81 9.33 29.53
C SER A 363 7.31 8.11 30.29
N THR A 364 7.53 6.98 29.61
CA THR A 364 7.89 5.72 30.29
C THR A 364 9.42 5.56 30.38
N PRO A 365 9.98 5.24 31.57
CA PRO A 365 11.43 5.06 31.76
C PRO A 365 11.92 3.67 31.33
N ILE A 366 11.01 2.71 31.17
CA ILE A 366 11.30 1.33 30.80
C ILE A 366 10.86 1.12 29.34
N PRO A 367 11.64 0.41 28.50
CA PRO A 367 11.22 0.06 27.15
C PRO A 367 9.91 -0.75 27.16
N TYR A 368 9.14 -0.69 26.07
CA TYR A 368 7.92 -1.50 25.96
C TYR A 368 8.28 -2.94 25.62
N ALA A 369 7.67 -3.91 26.29
CA ALA A 369 7.69 -5.30 25.88
C ALA A 369 6.71 -5.52 24.72
N VAL A 370 7.17 -6.16 23.64
CA VAL A 370 6.34 -6.51 22.49
C VAL A 370 5.94 -7.97 22.62
N LEU A 371 4.63 -8.20 22.70
CA LEU A 371 4.05 -9.53 22.93
C LEU A 371 3.18 -9.95 21.76
N ASP A 372 3.29 -11.22 21.35
CA ASP A 372 2.33 -11.83 20.42
C ASP A 372 1.02 -12.24 21.13
N ASP A 373 0.06 -12.76 20.37
CA ASP A 373 -1.24 -13.23 20.88
C ASP A 373 -1.10 -14.30 21.99
N ASP A 374 -0.05 -15.12 21.93
CA ASP A 374 0.25 -16.19 22.90
C ASP A 374 1.01 -15.68 24.15
N HIS A 375 1.24 -14.37 24.24
CA HIS A 375 2.01 -13.68 25.28
C HIS A 375 3.50 -14.03 25.29
N HIS A 376 4.08 -14.45 24.16
CA HIS A 376 5.53 -14.57 24.03
C HIS A 376 6.19 -13.21 23.84
N LEU A 377 7.33 -13.02 24.48
CA LEU A 377 8.15 -11.83 24.26
C LEU A 377 8.90 -11.96 22.92
N VAL A 378 8.45 -11.21 21.92
CA VAL A 378 9.02 -11.23 20.56
C VAL A 378 9.99 -10.07 20.30
N GLY A 379 9.87 -8.97 21.06
CA GLY A 379 10.68 -7.77 20.87
C GLY A 379 10.61 -6.81 22.05
N ILE A 380 11.43 -5.76 22.00
CA ILE A 380 11.27 -4.57 22.85
C ILE A 380 11.34 -3.29 22.01
N ILE A 381 10.67 -2.25 22.46
CA ILE A 381 10.70 -0.92 21.84
C ILE A 381 11.45 0.04 22.74
N VAL A 382 12.61 0.50 22.24
CA VAL A 382 13.41 1.55 22.86
C VAL A 382 13.25 2.85 22.08
N ARG A 383 13.30 4.00 22.77
CA ARG A 383 13.15 5.32 22.15
C ARG A 383 14.11 5.56 20.99
N GLY A 384 15.37 5.14 21.14
CA GLY A 384 16.39 5.30 20.10
C GLY A 384 16.06 4.55 18.80
N ALA A 385 15.48 3.35 18.89
CA ALA A 385 15.09 2.56 17.73
C ALA A 385 13.95 3.22 16.95
N VAL A 386 12.95 3.73 17.67
CA VAL A 386 11.84 4.49 17.08
C VAL A 386 12.35 5.76 16.40
N LEU A 387 13.18 6.54 17.08
CA LEU A 387 13.75 7.78 16.51
C LEU A 387 14.63 7.50 15.29
N GLY A 388 15.43 6.42 15.31
CA GLY A 388 16.25 6.00 14.17
C GLY A 388 15.39 5.65 12.95
N ALA A 389 14.33 4.86 13.16
CA ALA A 389 13.41 4.48 12.11
C ALA A 389 12.68 5.69 11.50
N ILE A 390 12.29 6.67 12.32
CA ILE A 390 11.66 7.93 11.86
C ILE A 390 12.67 8.80 11.09
N ALA A 391 13.93 8.86 11.54
CA ALA A 391 14.99 9.59 10.86
C ALA A 391 15.44 8.94 9.54
N GLY A 392 14.90 7.76 9.21
CA GLY A 392 15.22 7.01 7.99
C GLY A 392 16.54 6.24 8.04
N ASN A 393 17.14 6.12 9.22
CA ASN A 393 18.18 5.15 9.48
C ASN A 393 17.49 3.88 9.98
N GLY A 394 17.17 2.96 9.07
CA GLY A 394 16.68 1.63 9.43
C GLY A 394 17.58 1.04 10.50
N VAL A 395 16.99 0.45 11.54
CA VAL A 395 17.76 -0.28 12.55
C VAL A 395 18.43 -1.43 11.81
N ALA A 396 19.75 -1.35 11.62
CA ALA A 396 20.51 -2.43 11.03
C ALA A 396 20.27 -3.68 11.87
N GLN A 397 19.57 -4.66 11.31
CA GLN A 397 19.55 -6.00 11.88
C GLN A 397 20.90 -6.64 11.57
N GLU A 398 21.83 -6.56 12.52
CA GLU A 398 22.95 -7.51 12.60
C GLU A 398 22.50 -8.86 13.18
#